data_AF-A0A480VPR0-F1
#
_entry.id   AF-A0A480VPR0-F1
#
_cell.length_a   1.000
_cell.length_b   1.000
_cell.length_c   1.000
_cell.angle_alpha   90.00
_cell.angle_beta   90.00
_cell.angle_gamma   90.00
#
_symmetry.space_group_name_H-M   'P 1'
#
loop_
_entity.id
_entity.type
_entity.pdbx_description
1 polymer ?
#
loop_
_entity_poly.entity_id
_entity_poly.type
_entity_poly.pdbx_seq_one_letter_code
_entity_poly.pdbx_strand_id
1 'polypeptide(L)'
;MVGGGGGGVGGGLLENANPLIYERSGERPVTAGEEDEQVPDSIDAREIFDLIRSINDPEHPLTLEELNVVEQVRVQVSDPESTVAVAFTPTIPHCSMATLIGLSIKVKLLRSLPQRFKVSWN
;
A
#
# COMPACT_ATOMS: atom_id res chain seq x y z
N MET A 1 42.96 2.11 45.34
CA MET A 1 41.58 2.53 45.68
C MET A 1 40.96 3.05 44.39
N VAL A 2 40.17 2.20 43.69
CA VAL A 2 38.70 2.34 43.45
C VAL A 2 38.35 3.68 42.77
N GLY A 3 37.67 3.78 41.61
CA GLY A 3 36.92 2.86 40.75
C GLY A 3 36.96 3.35 39.28
N GLY A 4 36.43 2.68 38.25
CA GLY A 4 35.19 1.92 38.18
C GLY A 4 34.09 2.81 37.57
N GLY A 5 33.77 2.63 36.28
CA GLY A 5 32.66 3.34 35.61
C GLY A 5 32.64 3.14 34.10
N GLY A 6 31.87 2.16 33.63
CA GLY A 6 31.62 1.91 32.21
C GLY A 6 30.41 2.65 31.65
N GLY A 7 30.06 2.30 30.42
CA GLY A 7 28.91 2.80 29.65
C GLY A 7 29.43 3.46 28.37
N GLY A 8 29.24 2.91 27.18
CA GLY A 8 28.03 2.28 26.68
C GLY A 8 27.56 3.12 25.50
N VAL A 9 27.89 2.62 24.31
CA VAL A 9 27.19 2.74 23.02
C VAL A 9 26.22 3.92 22.87
N GLY A 10 26.59 4.86 21.99
CA GLY A 10 25.70 5.93 21.52
C GLY A 10 25.99 6.28 20.08
N GLY A 11 26.26 5.28 19.24
CA GLY A 11 26.15 5.44 17.80
C GLY A 11 24.68 5.65 17.50
N GLY A 12 24.24 6.91 17.50
CA GLY A 12 22.95 7.32 16.96
C GLY A 12 22.91 6.83 15.53
N LEU A 13 22.26 5.67 15.35
CA LEU A 13 22.05 5.06 14.06
C LEU A 13 21.33 6.12 13.24
N LEU A 14 22.00 6.59 12.20
CA LEU A 14 21.52 7.65 11.32
C LEU A 14 20.08 7.29 10.89
N GLU A 15 19.08 8.00 11.43
CA GLU A 15 17.64 7.83 11.11
C GLU A 15 17.31 8.28 9.68
N ASN A 16 18.31 8.36 8.81
CA ASN A 16 18.21 8.73 7.41
C ASN A 16 18.69 7.57 6.53
N ALA A 17 18.18 6.37 6.80
CA ALA A 17 18.28 5.29 5.84
C ALA A 17 17.44 5.70 4.62
N ASN A 18 18.09 5.90 3.47
CA ASN A 18 17.41 6.09 2.20
C ASN A 18 16.38 4.94 2.04
N PRO A 19 15.10 5.22 1.77
CA PRO A 19 14.10 4.16 1.63
C PRO A 19 14.56 3.15 0.57
N LEU A 20 14.42 1.87 0.89
CA LEU A 20 14.63 0.80 -0.08
C LEU A 20 13.56 0.96 -1.17
N ILE A 21 13.99 1.29 -2.38
CA ILE A 21 13.10 1.44 -3.54
C ILE A 21 12.88 0.06 -4.15
N TYR A 22 11.63 -0.37 -4.21
CA TYR A 22 11.22 -1.62 -4.84
C TYR A 22 10.90 -1.40 -6.32
N GLU A 23 11.18 -2.42 -7.15
CA GLU A 23 10.81 -2.38 -8.57
C GLU A 23 9.28 -2.33 -8.72
N ARG A 24 8.80 -1.36 -9.49
CA ARG A 24 7.38 -1.23 -9.81
C ARG A 24 6.92 -2.39 -10.69
N SER A 25 5.71 -2.89 -10.44
CA SER A 25 5.05 -3.88 -11.28
C SER A 25 4.87 -3.32 -12.70
N GLY A 26 5.26 -4.08 -13.73
CA GLY A 26 5.04 -3.68 -15.13
C GLY A 26 3.55 -3.54 -15.51
N GLU A 27 3.30 -3.05 -16.72
CA GLU A 27 1.98 -3.13 -17.36
C GLU A 27 1.57 -4.60 -17.52
N ARG A 28 0.31 -4.91 -17.22
CA ARG A 28 -0.23 -6.25 -17.43
C ARG A 28 -0.65 -6.43 -18.90
N PRO A 29 -0.48 -7.63 -19.47
CA PRO A 29 -1.12 -7.96 -20.73
C PRO A 29 -2.64 -7.99 -20.54
N VAL A 30 -3.37 -7.46 -21.53
CA VAL A 30 -4.82 -7.64 -21.63
C VAL A 30 -5.08 -9.13 -21.90
N THR A 31 -5.95 -9.72 -21.09
CA THR A 31 -6.36 -11.12 -21.25
C THR A 31 -7.45 -11.22 -22.32
N ALA A 32 -7.50 -12.33 -23.05
CA ALA A 32 -8.52 -12.54 -24.08
C ALA A 32 -9.96 -12.51 -23.53
N GLY A 33 -10.14 -12.75 -22.23
CA GLY A 33 -11.43 -12.62 -21.56
C GLY A 33 -11.86 -11.17 -21.30
N GLU A 34 -10.92 -10.23 -21.18
CA GLU A 34 -11.21 -8.79 -21.07
C GLU A 34 -11.61 -8.20 -22.44
N GLU A 35 -11.24 -8.85 -23.55
CA GLU A 35 -11.65 -8.46 -24.91
C GLU A 35 -13.00 -9.06 -25.33
N ASP A 36 -13.50 -10.07 -24.60
CA ASP A 36 -14.77 -10.73 -24.88
C ASP A 36 -15.92 -9.98 -24.19
N GLU A 37 -16.69 -9.21 -24.96
CA GLU A 37 -17.83 -8.42 -24.48
C GLU A 37 -18.95 -9.27 -23.85
N GLN A 38 -18.92 -10.60 -24.01
CA GLN A 38 -19.86 -11.52 -23.38
C GLN A 38 -19.45 -11.95 -21.97
N VAL A 39 -18.20 -11.70 -21.57
CA VAL A 39 -17.71 -11.99 -20.22
C VAL A 39 -17.85 -10.73 -19.36
N PRO A 40 -18.52 -10.79 -18.21
CA PRO A 40 -18.56 -9.66 -17.28
C PRO A 40 -17.16 -9.35 -16.77
N ASP A 41 -16.66 -8.15 -17.06
CA ASP A 41 -15.41 -7.65 -16.50
C ASP A 41 -15.63 -7.27 -15.02
N SER A 42 -15.26 -8.19 -14.13
CA SER A 42 -15.40 -8.02 -12.69
C SER A 42 -14.14 -7.40 -12.09
N ILE A 43 -14.33 -6.49 -11.13
CA ILE A 43 -13.22 -5.83 -10.44
C ILE A 43 -12.36 -6.87 -9.72
N ASP A 44 -11.08 -6.94 -10.10
CA ASP A 44 -10.11 -7.87 -9.53
C ASP A 44 -9.13 -7.17 -8.56
N ALA A 45 -8.34 -7.97 -7.84
CA ALA A 45 -7.34 -7.43 -6.91
C ALA A 45 -6.24 -6.62 -7.62
N ARG A 46 -6.00 -6.89 -8.91
CA ARG A 46 -4.99 -6.19 -9.70
C ARG A 46 -5.45 -4.79 -10.05
N GLU A 47 -6.70 -4.61 -10.46
CA GLU A 47 -7.30 -3.32 -10.74
C GLU A 47 -7.26 -2.42 -9.49
N ILE A 48 -7.66 -2.96 -8.33
CA ILE A 48 -7.55 -2.24 -7.06
C ILE A 48 -6.10 -1.88 -6.73
N PHE A 49 -5.15 -2.79 -6.94
CA PHE A 49 -3.73 -2.51 -6.76
C PHE A 49 -3.25 -1.38 -7.68
N ASP A 50 -3.61 -1.41 -8.96
CA ASP A 50 -3.24 -0.40 -9.95
C ASP A 50 -3.83 0.98 -9.63
N LEU A 51 -4.99 1.05 -8.96
CA LEU A 51 -5.58 2.30 -8.46
C LEU A 51 -4.81 2.91 -7.28
N ILE A 52 -4.22 2.08 -6.40
CA ILE A 52 -3.61 2.53 -5.14
C ILE A 52 -2.08 2.61 -5.19
N ARG A 53 -1.42 1.86 -6.07
CA ARG A 53 0.06 1.80 -6.20
C ARG A 53 0.72 3.14 -6.53
N SER A 54 -0.03 4.06 -7.15
CA SER A 54 0.43 5.38 -7.56
C SER A 54 0.17 6.49 -6.53
N ILE A 55 -0.46 6.15 -5.39
CA ILE A 55 -0.60 7.08 -4.28
C ILE A 55 0.80 7.43 -3.76
N ASN A 56 1.06 8.71 -3.54
CA ASN A 56 2.32 9.16 -2.97
C ASN A 56 2.28 9.01 -1.45
N ASP A 57 3.42 8.64 -0.89
CA ASP A 57 3.61 8.64 0.55
C ASP A 57 3.62 10.09 1.08
N PRO A 58 2.99 10.36 2.24
CA PRO A 58 2.96 11.71 2.81
C PRO A 58 4.31 12.18 3.38
N GLU A 59 5.25 11.27 3.65
CA GLU A 59 6.56 11.57 4.23
C GLU A 59 7.68 11.56 3.18
N HIS A 60 7.52 10.77 2.11
CA HIS A 60 8.53 10.58 1.07
C HIS A 60 8.01 10.93 -0.34
N PRO A 61 8.88 11.44 -1.24
CA PRO A 61 8.52 11.71 -2.63
C PRO A 61 8.49 10.41 -3.48
N LEU A 62 7.95 9.33 -2.93
CA LEU A 62 7.87 7.99 -3.52
C LEU A 62 6.44 7.45 -3.43
N THR A 63 6.09 6.50 -4.29
CA THR A 63 4.76 5.89 -4.26
C THR A 63 4.67 4.77 -3.23
N LEU A 64 3.44 4.43 -2.82
CA LEU A 64 3.19 3.32 -1.89
C LEU A 64 3.74 1.97 -2.40
N GLU A 65 3.79 1.77 -3.72
CA GLU A 65 4.41 0.58 -4.32
C GLU A 65 5.94 0.61 -4.21
N GLU A 66 6.57 1.75 -4.50
CA GLU A 66 8.03 1.90 -4.42
C GLU A 66 8.57 1.70 -3.01
N LEU A 67 7.71 1.89 -2.00
CA LEU A 67 8.03 1.68 -0.58
C LEU A 67 7.56 0.33 -0.04
N ASN A 68 6.97 -0.52 -0.90
CA ASN A 68 6.32 -1.78 -0.52
C ASN A 68 5.28 -1.62 0.62
N VAL A 69 4.64 -0.45 0.68
CA VAL A 69 3.55 -0.16 1.62
C VAL A 69 2.30 -0.92 1.20
N VAL A 70 2.05 -1.02 -0.11
CA VAL A 70 0.94 -1.79 -0.70
C VAL A 70 1.48 -2.88 -1.62
N GLU A 71 0.85 -4.04 -1.59
CA GLU A 71 1.19 -5.17 -2.45
C GLU A 71 -0.09 -5.79 -3.02
N GLN A 72 -0.07 -6.25 -4.28
CA GLN A 72 -1.24 -6.88 -4.91
C GLN A 72 -1.73 -8.11 -4.13
N VAL A 73 -0.82 -8.90 -3.56
CA VAL A 73 -1.17 -10.11 -2.77
C VAL A 73 -1.91 -9.77 -1.47
N ARG A 74 -1.88 -8.51 -1.05
CA ARG A 74 -2.53 -8.00 0.17
C ARG A 74 -3.85 -7.28 -0.13
N VAL A 75 -4.28 -7.31 -1.38
CA VAL A 75 -5.55 -6.79 -1.84
C VAL A 75 -6.52 -7.95 -1.99
N GLN A 76 -7.63 -7.90 -1.27
CA GLN A 76 -8.71 -8.87 -1.37
C GLN A 76 -9.96 -8.18 -1.91
N VAL A 77 -10.52 -8.74 -2.97
CA VAL A 77 -11.73 -8.22 -3.62
C VAL A 77 -12.75 -9.32 -3.69
N SER A 78 -13.97 -9.00 -3.26
CA SER A 78 -15.15 -9.83 -3.43
C SER A 78 -16.21 -9.01 -4.15
N ASP A 79 -16.31 -9.20 -5.47
CA ASP A 79 -17.38 -8.60 -6.28
C ASP A 79 -18.80 -8.98 -5.81
N PRO A 80 -19.13 -10.27 -5.50
CA PRO A 80 -20.48 -10.63 -5.09
C PRO A 80 -20.89 -10.02 -3.74
N GLU A 81 -19.95 -9.89 -2.80
CA GLU A 81 -20.19 -9.19 -1.53
C GLU A 81 -19.94 -7.69 -1.64
N SER A 82 -19.53 -7.21 -2.82
CA SER A 82 -19.11 -5.83 -3.09
C SER A 82 -18.21 -5.30 -1.97
N THR A 83 -17.16 -6.04 -1.64
CA THR A 83 -16.24 -5.71 -0.55
C THR A 83 -14.80 -5.72 -1.04
N VAL A 84 -14.05 -4.68 -0.65
CA VAL A 84 -12.61 -4.54 -0.93
C VAL A 84 -11.89 -4.38 0.40
N ALA A 85 -10.91 -5.23 0.66
CA ALA A 85 -10.02 -5.14 1.80
C ALA A 85 -8.58 -4.95 1.32
N VAL A 86 -7.92 -3.91 1.81
CA VAL A 86 -6.52 -3.61 1.49
C VAL A 86 -5.70 -3.65 2.76
N ALA A 87 -4.72 -4.56 2.82
CA ALA A 87 -3.73 -4.57 3.89
C ALA A 87 -2.45 -3.83 3.44
N PHE A 88 -1.96 -2.92 4.28
CA PHE A 88 -0.75 -2.15 4.00
C PHE A 88 0.22 -2.15 5.18
N THR A 89 1.50 -1.86 4.92
CA THR A 89 2.53 -1.76 5.97
C THR A 89 3.07 -0.34 6.00
N PRO A 90 2.83 0.44 7.06
CA PRO A 90 3.38 1.79 7.16
C PRO A 90 4.91 1.73 7.18
N THR A 91 5.55 2.68 6.51
CA THR A 91 7.01 2.82 6.42
C THR A 91 7.66 3.09 7.76
N ILE A 92 6.97 3.79 8.67
CA ILE A 92 7.45 4.13 10.01
C ILE A 92 6.33 3.87 11.04
N PRO A 93 6.62 3.25 12.21
CA PRO A 93 5.64 2.94 13.24
C PRO A 93 5.27 4.18 14.10
N HIS A 94 4.94 5.29 13.46
CA HIS A 94 4.28 6.43 14.10
C HIS A 94 2.80 6.42 13.70
N CYS A 95 1.93 6.01 14.63
CA CYS A 95 0.51 5.70 14.40
C CYS A 95 -0.32 6.78 13.68
N SER A 96 0.14 8.04 13.62
CA SER A 96 -0.56 9.12 12.91
C SER A 96 -0.53 8.94 11.38
N MET A 97 0.57 8.45 10.81
CA MET A 97 0.76 8.37 9.35
C MET A 97 0.04 7.16 8.73
N ALA A 98 -0.04 6.04 9.45
CA ALA A 98 -0.80 4.87 9.01
C ALA A 98 -2.27 5.21 8.74
N THR A 99 -2.87 6.07 9.58
CA THR A 99 -4.25 6.52 9.39
C THR A 99 -4.40 7.39 8.13
N LEU A 100 -3.42 8.24 7.82
CA LEU A 100 -3.44 9.08 6.61
C LEU A 100 -3.30 8.23 5.33
N ILE A 101 -2.42 7.23 5.35
CA ILE A 101 -2.25 6.28 4.24
C ILE A 101 -3.57 5.52 4.02
N GLY A 102 -4.14 4.94 5.09
CA GLY A 102 -5.42 4.22 5.02
C GLY A 102 -6.59 5.09 4.55
N LEU A 103 -6.69 6.34 5.02
CA LEU A 103 -7.68 7.32 4.54
C LEU A 103 -7.45 7.68 3.07
N SER A 104 -6.21 7.86 2.63
CA SER A 104 -5.88 8.17 1.23
C SER A 104 -6.28 7.03 0.30
N ILE A 105 -5.98 5.80 0.68
CA ILE A 105 -6.43 4.58 -0.02
C ILE A 105 -7.95 4.54 -0.09
N LYS A 106 -8.63 4.74 1.05
CA LYS A 106 -10.09 4.71 1.13
C LYS A 106 -10.73 5.77 0.23
N VAL A 107 -10.26 7.01 0.26
CA VAL A 107 -10.80 8.09 -0.57
C VAL A 107 -10.54 7.82 -2.06
N LYS A 108 -9.36 7.32 -2.43
CA LYS A 108 -9.04 6.96 -3.80
C LYS A 108 -10.00 5.88 -4.32
N LEU A 109 -10.19 4.81 -3.57
CA LEU A 109 -11.08 3.71 -3.94
C LEU A 109 -12.55 4.15 -3.95
N LEU A 110 -13.01 4.96 -3.00
CA LEU A 110 -14.38 5.50 -3.00
C LEU A 110 -14.69 6.40 -4.21
N ARG A 111 -13.67 7.06 -4.79
CA ARG A 111 -13.84 7.90 -5.98
C ARG A 111 -13.72 7.13 -7.29
N SER A 112 -13.03 5.99 -7.28
CA SER A 112 -12.78 5.17 -8.47
C SER A 112 -13.77 4.01 -8.60
N LEU A 113 -14.29 3.48 -7.50
CA LEU A 113 -15.19 2.32 -7.49
C LEU A 113 -16.67 2.72 -7.45
N PRO A 114 -17.57 1.87 -7.97
CA PRO A 114 -19.00 2.05 -7.79
C PRO A 114 -19.40 2.07 -6.31
N GLN A 115 -20.41 2.86 -5.95
CA GLN A 115 -20.84 3.04 -4.54
C GLN A 115 -21.35 1.76 -3.85
N ARG A 116 -21.56 0.67 -4.59
CA ARG A 116 -21.88 -0.64 -4.01
C ARG A 116 -20.72 -1.21 -3.18
N PHE A 117 -19.48 -0.82 -3.49
CA PHE A 117 -18.31 -1.38 -2.84
C PHE A 117 -18.04 -0.81 -1.45
N LYS A 118 -17.93 -1.70 -0.47
CA LYS A 118 -17.49 -1.40 0.89
C LYS A 118 -15.98 -1.54 0.97
N VAL A 119 -15.29 -0.44 1.26
CA VAL A 119 -13.83 -0.40 1.37
C VAL A 119 -13.41 -0.48 2.85
N SER A 120 -12.61 -1.50 3.17
CA SER A 120 -11.96 -1.70 4.47
C SER A 120 -10.43 -1.68 4.30
N TRP A 121 -9.71 -1.18 5.29
CA TRP A 121 -8.25 -1.21 5.33
C TRP A 121 -7.77 -1.63 6.71
N ASN A 122 -6.69 -2.40 6.77
CA ASN A 122 -6.09 -2.92 8.01
C ASN A 122 -4.56 -2.94 7.94
#